data_AF-A0A0E3LD76-F1
#
_entry.id   AF-A0A0E3LD76-F1
#
_cell.length_a   1.000
_cell.length_b   1.000
_cell.length_c   1.000
_cell.angle_alpha   90.00
_cell.angle_beta   90.00
_cell.angle_gamma   90.00
#
_symmetry.space_group_name_H-M   'P 1'
#
loop_
_entity.id
_entity.type
_entity.pdbx_description
1 polymer ?
#
loop_
_entity_poly.entity_id
_entity_poly.type
_entity_poly.pdbx_seq_one_letter_code
_entity_poly.pdbx_strand_id
1 'polypeptide(L)'
;MKTQLEQRLVELRAEYESGQKILKDIEEKLVKLENGKKNLNETLLRISGAIELLEEILGEESKSSTPEVSDSETSGSEVQEAESELKEVEVPPVIRLPLEHAVKKLEEAGLRVGNVGEKSVFVGGLRFGDVVQQEPRGGTHVDKGSAIDLIIAKKGKVKPNLSQNSVLSSFSDH
;
A
#
# COMPACT_ATOMS: atom_id res chain seq x y z
N MET A 1 34.62 26.73 -26.81
CA MET A 1 34.43 25.56 -25.93
C MET A 1 34.35 25.92 -24.45
N LYS A 2 35.37 26.55 -23.84
CA LYS A 2 35.33 26.92 -22.41
C LYS A 2 34.16 27.85 -22.04
N THR A 3 33.91 28.88 -22.86
CA THR A 3 32.81 29.84 -22.68
C THR A 3 31.42 29.20 -22.74
N GLN A 4 31.21 28.25 -23.65
CA GLN A 4 29.95 27.51 -23.78
C GLN A 4 29.68 26.63 -22.55
N LEU A 5 30.73 26.02 -21.97
CA LEU A 5 30.62 25.22 -20.76
C LEU A 5 30.32 26.09 -19.54
N GLU A 6 30.94 27.26 -19.44
CA GLU A 6 30.66 28.24 -18.38
C GLU A 6 29.21 28.73 -18.44
N GLN A 7 28.71 29.05 -19.64
CA GLN A 7 27.32 29.42 -19.85
C GLN A 7 26.35 28.29 -19.44
N ARG A 8 26.60 27.06 -19.89
CA ARG A 8 25.77 25.91 -19.53
C ARG A 8 25.78 25.63 -18.02
N LEU A 9 26.90 25.87 -17.35
CA LEU A 9 27.00 25.71 -15.90
C LEU A 9 26.17 26.73 -15.14
N VAL A 10 26.10 27.98 -15.62
CA VAL A 10 25.22 29.02 -15.04
C VAL A 10 23.75 28.64 -15.21
N GLU A 11 23.35 28.19 -16.40
CA GLU A 11 21.98 27.71 -16.66
C GLU A 11 21.61 26.54 -15.75
N LEU A 12 22.46 25.52 -15.64
CA LEU A 12 22.21 24.36 -14.78
C LEU A 12 22.11 24.73 -13.30
N ARG A 13 22.85 25.75 -12.84
CA ARG A 13 22.72 26.25 -11.46
C ARG A 13 21.37 26.94 -11.26
N ALA A 14 20.93 27.76 -12.21
CA ALA A 14 19.63 28.42 -12.13
C ALA A 14 18.47 27.41 -12.14
N GLU A 15 18.53 26.39 -13.01
CA GLU A 15 17.56 25.29 -13.03
C GLU A 15 17.56 24.46 -11.74
N TYR A 16 18.75 24.24 -11.15
CA TYR A 16 18.86 23.54 -9.89
C TYR A 16 18.24 24.34 -8.73
N GLU A 17 18.50 25.64 -8.67
CA GLU A 17 17.90 26.53 -7.67
C GLU A 17 16.37 26.64 -7.83
N SER A 18 15.85 26.72 -9.06
CA SER A 18 14.40 26.71 -9.30
C SER A 18 13.79 25.36 -8.88
N GLY A 19 14.43 24.25 -9.22
CA GLY A 19 14.03 22.91 -8.79
C GLY A 19 14.01 22.75 -7.25
N GLN A 20 14.99 23.32 -6.54
CA GLN A 20 15.02 23.31 -5.08
C GLN A 20 13.85 24.09 -4.46
N LYS A 21 13.47 25.23 -5.03
CA LYS A 21 12.30 26.01 -4.56
C LYS A 21 11.01 25.23 -4.72
N ILE A 22 10.80 24.61 -5.89
CA ILE A 22 9.62 23.78 -6.15
C ILE A 22 9.58 22.58 -5.20
N LEU A 23 10.72 21.94 -4.94
CA LEU A 23 10.81 20.82 -4.00
C LEU A 23 10.37 21.25 -2.60
N LYS A 24 10.81 22.41 -2.13
CA LYS A 24 10.37 22.97 -0.85
C LYS A 24 8.85 23.20 -0.82
N ASP A 25 8.27 23.77 -1.86
CA ASP A 25 6.82 23.99 -1.94
C ASP A 25 6.04 22.66 -1.92
N ILE A 26 6.58 21.61 -2.56
CA ILE A 26 6.01 20.26 -2.52
C ILE A 26 6.07 19.70 -1.09
N GLU A 27 7.20 19.82 -0.41
CA GLU A 27 7.37 19.39 0.98
C GLU A 27 6.36 20.09 1.90
N GLU A 28 6.17 21.40 1.74
CA GLU A 28 5.17 22.15 2.50
C GLU A 28 3.74 21.66 2.23
N LYS A 29 3.40 21.35 0.98
CA LYS A 29 2.09 20.76 0.63
C LYS A 29 1.92 19.37 1.24
N LEU A 30 2.97 18.55 1.26
CA LEU A 30 2.93 17.22 1.88
C LEU A 30 2.64 17.32 3.38
N VAL A 31 3.30 18.23 4.10
CA VAL A 31 3.02 18.46 5.53
C VAL A 31 1.56 18.89 5.75
N LYS A 32 1.03 19.79 4.92
CA LYS A 32 -0.37 20.22 5.00
C LYS A 32 -1.34 19.06 4.78
N LEU A 33 -1.09 18.23 3.76
CA LEU A 33 -1.91 17.05 3.48
C LEU A 33 -1.83 16.01 4.60
N GLU A 34 -0.65 15.81 5.19
CA GLU A 34 -0.48 14.89 6.31
C GLU A 34 -1.27 15.35 7.54
N ASN A 35 -1.24 16.64 7.85
CA ASN A 35 -2.04 17.22 8.93
C ASN A 35 -3.55 17.10 8.64
N GLY A 36 -3.98 17.39 7.41
CA GLY A 36 -5.37 17.21 6.99
C GLY A 36 -5.84 15.76 7.14
N LYS A 37 -5.00 14.79 6.74
CA LYS A 37 -5.27 13.36 6.92
C LYS A 37 -5.39 12.98 8.39
N LYS A 38 -4.51 13.49 9.27
CA LYS A 38 -4.59 13.23 10.72
C LYS A 38 -5.91 13.71 11.31
N ASN A 39 -6.32 14.94 10.99
CA ASN A 39 -7.59 15.51 11.45
C ASN A 39 -8.81 14.71 10.97
N LEU A 40 -8.79 14.27 9.71
CA LEU A 40 -9.86 13.44 9.16
C LEU A 40 -9.95 12.09 9.87
N ASN A 41 -8.81 11.41 10.08
CA ASN A 41 -8.77 10.13 10.79
C ASN A 41 -9.33 10.25 12.22
N GLU A 42 -9.01 11.34 12.93
CA GLU A 42 -9.55 11.59 14.27
C GLU A 42 -11.07 11.78 14.23
N THR A 43 -11.58 12.51 13.23
CA THR A 43 -13.03 12.71 13.04
C THR A 43 -13.73 11.38 12.77
N LEU A 44 -13.17 10.54 11.91
CA LEU A 44 -13.72 9.23 11.59
C LEU A 44 -13.72 8.31 12.81
N LEU A 45 -12.66 8.33 13.63
CA LEU A 45 -12.61 7.54 14.87
C LEU A 45 -13.69 7.97 15.87
N ARG A 46 -13.91 9.29 16.03
CA ARG A 46 -15.00 9.82 16.87
C ARG A 46 -16.38 9.39 16.38
N ILE A 47 -16.61 9.42 15.06
CA ILE A 47 -17.87 8.97 14.46
C ILE A 47 -18.05 7.46 14.64
N SER A 48 -17.01 6.65 14.42
CA SER A 48 -17.05 5.19 14.64
C SER A 48 -17.49 4.85 16.06
N GLY A 49 -16.85 5.46 17.07
CA GLY A 49 -17.23 5.22 18.47
C GLY A 49 -18.66 5.69 18.79
N ALA A 50 -19.12 6.79 18.19
CA ALA A 50 -20.51 7.21 18.35
C ALA A 50 -21.51 6.23 17.73
N ILE A 51 -21.18 5.62 16.60
CA ILE A 51 -21.99 4.56 15.97
C ILE A 51 -22.05 3.33 16.88
N GLU A 52 -20.90 2.85 17.36
CA GLU A 52 -20.82 1.67 18.26
C GLU A 52 -21.71 1.84 19.49
N LEU A 53 -21.66 3.01 20.14
CA LEU A 53 -22.51 3.33 21.29
C LEU A 53 -24.01 3.37 20.95
N LEU A 54 -24.36 3.93 19.79
CA LEU A 54 -25.76 3.98 19.35
C LEU A 54 -26.29 2.58 19.00
N GLU A 55 -25.46 1.74 18.38
CA GLU A 55 -25.78 0.34 18.08
C GLU A 55 -25.97 -0.48 19.35
N GLU A 56 -25.15 -0.27 20.39
CA GLU A 56 -25.32 -0.88 21.72
C GLU A 56 -26.68 -0.51 22.33
N ILE A 57 -27.02 0.78 22.37
CA ILE A 57 -28.30 1.27 22.92
C ILE A 57 -29.50 0.72 22.13
N LEU A 58 -29.44 0.71 20.80
CA LEU A 58 -30.49 0.16 19.94
C LEU A 58 -30.62 -1.37 20.09
N GLY A 59 -29.52 -2.07 20.39
CA GLY A 59 -29.50 -3.51 20.67
C GLY A 59 -30.15 -3.89 22.01
N GLU A 60 -30.25 -2.96 22.96
CA GLU A 60 -30.91 -3.19 24.25
C GLU A 60 -32.44 -3.07 24.19
N GLU A 61 -33.01 -2.25 23.30
CA GLU A 61 -34.48 -2.14 23.12
C GLU A 61 -35.12 -3.37 22.44
N SER A 62 -34.31 -4.27 21.86
CA SER A 62 -34.79 -5.43 21.10
C SER A 62 -34.87 -6.74 21.92
N LYS A 63 -34.66 -6.71 23.25
CA LYS A 63 -34.65 -7.92 24.11
C LYS A 63 -35.79 -7.99 25.15
N SER A 64 -37.03 -7.76 24.72
CA SER A 64 -38.21 -8.17 25.49
C SER A 64 -39.20 -8.95 24.63
N SER A 65 -38.93 -10.24 24.44
CA SER A 65 -39.95 -11.31 24.35
C SER A 65 -39.25 -12.68 24.22
N THR A 66 -39.33 -13.47 25.28
CA THR A 66 -39.04 -14.92 25.34
C THR A 66 -40.33 -15.66 25.68
N PRO A 67 -40.50 -17.00 25.54
CA PRO A 67 -39.56 -18.05 25.05
C PRO A 67 -40.21 -19.08 24.07
N GLU A 68 -39.44 -19.87 23.33
CA GLU A 68 -39.76 -21.30 23.10
C GLU A 68 -38.48 -22.14 22.98
N VAL A 69 -38.57 -23.32 23.61
CA VAL A 69 -37.54 -24.30 23.90
C VAL A 69 -37.32 -25.27 22.73
N SER A 70 -36.09 -25.74 22.51
CA SER A 70 -35.85 -27.12 22.09
C SER A 70 -34.38 -27.49 22.34
N ASP A 71 -34.19 -28.35 23.34
CA ASP A 71 -32.96 -29.09 23.59
C ASP A 71 -32.65 -30.06 22.44
N SER A 72 -31.37 -30.25 22.12
CA SER A 72 -30.75 -31.59 22.19
C SER A 72 -29.28 -31.55 21.79
N GLU A 73 -28.47 -32.03 22.72
CA GLU A 73 -27.09 -32.46 22.53
C GLU A 73 -26.99 -33.60 21.51
N THR A 74 -25.90 -33.69 20.75
CA THR A 74 -25.12 -34.93 20.49
C THR A 74 -23.73 -34.48 19.98
N SER A 75 -22.67 -34.64 20.78
CA SER A 75 -21.76 -35.78 20.85
C SER A 75 -21.02 -36.11 19.54
N GLY A 76 -19.71 -35.85 19.55
CA GLY A 76 -18.66 -36.69 18.98
C GLY A 76 -18.64 -36.89 17.47
N SER A 77 -17.51 -36.51 16.85
CA SER A 77 -16.68 -37.46 16.10
C SER A 77 -15.42 -36.76 15.59
N GLU A 78 -14.27 -37.18 16.13
CA GLU A 78 -13.03 -37.19 15.36
C GLU A 78 -13.24 -38.01 14.09
N VAL A 79 -12.83 -37.46 12.95
CA VAL A 79 -12.36 -38.27 11.82
C VAL A 79 -11.27 -37.48 11.10
N GLN A 80 -10.05 -38.01 11.21
CA GLN A 80 -9.03 -37.89 10.20
C GLN A 80 -9.57 -38.52 8.92
N GLU A 81 -9.52 -37.83 7.79
CA GLU A 81 -9.11 -38.38 6.49
C GLU A 81 -9.13 -37.28 5.42
N ALA A 82 -8.19 -37.43 4.49
CA ALA A 82 -7.82 -36.44 3.50
C ALA A 82 -8.88 -36.28 2.41
N GLU A 83 -9.44 -35.08 2.25
CA GLU A 83 -10.13 -34.68 1.03
C GLU A 83 -9.78 -33.24 0.65
N SER A 84 -9.35 -33.09 -0.60
CA SER A 84 -9.04 -31.86 -1.30
C SER A 84 -10.33 -31.04 -1.52
N GLU A 85 -10.85 -30.40 -0.47
CA GLU A 85 -11.89 -29.40 -0.61
C GLU A 85 -11.29 -28.13 -1.23
N LEU A 86 -11.74 -27.79 -2.44
CA LEU A 86 -11.43 -26.57 -3.18
C LEU A 86 -11.90 -25.33 -2.40
N LYS A 87 -11.15 -24.94 -1.38
CA LYS A 87 -11.35 -23.68 -0.64
C LYS A 87 -10.56 -22.61 -1.38
N GLU A 88 -11.23 -21.96 -2.32
CA GLU A 88 -10.73 -20.77 -2.99
C GLU A 88 -10.61 -19.63 -1.96
N VAL A 89 -9.49 -18.91 -1.98
CA VAL A 89 -9.20 -17.80 -1.07
C VAL A 89 -8.89 -16.54 -1.90
N GLU A 90 -9.39 -15.41 -1.43
CA GLU A 90 -9.10 -14.11 -2.06
C GLU A 90 -7.66 -13.68 -1.78
N VAL A 91 -6.95 -13.27 -2.84
CA VAL A 91 -5.59 -12.76 -2.76
C VAL A 91 -5.60 -11.35 -2.17
N PRO A 92 -4.92 -11.12 -1.02
CA PRO A 92 -4.87 -9.79 -0.43
C PRO A 92 -4.00 -8.83 -1.26
N PRO A 93 -4.32 -7.52 -1.28
CA PRO A 93 -3.43 -6.52 -1.84
C PRO A 93 -2.23 -6.28 -0.91
N VAL A 94 -1.03 -6.47 -1.46
CA VAL A 94 0.27 -6.30 -0.78
C VAL A 94 1.18 -5.26 -1.45
N ILE A 95 0.72 -4.60 -2.52
CA ILE A 95 1.45 -3.50 -3.18
C ILE A 95 1.68 -2.35 -2.20
N ARG A 96 2.87 -1.74 -2.25
CA ARG A 96 3.36 -0.67 -1.35
C ARG A 96 3.60 -1.10 0.09
N LEU A 97 3.52 -2.39 0.40
CA LEU A 97 3.97 -2.91 1.69
C LEU A 97 5.45 -3.32 1.62
N PRO A 98 6.18 -3.24 2.74
CA PRO A 98 7.47 -3.92 2.87
C PRO A 98 7.33 -5.41 2.61
N LEU A 99 8.34 -6.04 2.01
CA LEU A 99 8.33 -7.47 1.71
C LEU A 99 7.94 -8.33 2.92
N GLU A 100 8.48 -8.07 4.10
CA GLU A 100 8.17 -8.82 5.33
C GLU A 100 6.68 -8.77 5.69
N HIS A 101 6.07 -7.58 5.58
CA HIS A 101 4.65 -7.40 5.85
C HIS A 101 3.77 -8.05 4.77
N ALA A 102 4.21 -7.98 3.51
CA ALA A 102 3.53 -8.64 2.40
C ALA A 102 3.51 -10.17 2.58
N VAL A 103 4.65 -10.76 2.95
CA VAL A 103 4.79 -12.20 3.24
C VAL A 103 3.82 -12.61 4.34
N LYS A 104 3.84 -11.91 5.49
CA LYS A 104 2.97 -12.24 6.62
C LYS A 104 1.48 -12.19 6.24
N LYS A 105 1.06 -11.17 5.49
CA LYS A 105 -0.33 -11.01 5.05
C LYS A 105 -0.78 -12.11 4.09
N LEU A 106 0.12 -12.61 3.25
CA LEU A 106 -0.15 -13.74 2.36
C LEU A 106 -0.28 -15.05 3.16
N GLU A 107 0.61 -15.29 4.12
CA GLU A 107 0.57 -16.47 5.00
C GLU A 107 -0.70 -16.51 5.86
N GLU A 108 -1.11 -15.36 6.41
CA GLU A 108 -2.37 -15.21 7.17
C GLU A 108 -3.60 -15.51 6.28
N ALA A 109 -3.54 -15.20 4.98
CA ALA A 109 -4.55 -15.60 3.99
C ALA A 109 -4.43 -17.07 3.55
N GLY A 110 -3.47 -17.84 4.06
CA GLY A 110 -3.23 -19.22 3.65
C GLY A 110 -2.64 -19.36 2.25
N LEU A 111 -1.99 -18.31 1.75
CA LEU A 111 -1.26 -18.26 0.48
C LEU A 111 0.23 -18.36 0.75
N ARG A 112 1.00 -18.69 -0.29
CA ARG A 112 2.47 -18.81 -0.21
C ARG A 112 3.13 -17.75 -1.07
N VAL A 113 4.33 -17.35 -0.70
CA VAL A 113 5.14 -16.46 -1.53
C VAL A 113 5.83 -17.29 -2.60
N GLY A 114 5.68 -16.87 -3.86
CA GLY A 114 6.34 -17.47 -5.00
C GLY A 114 7.71 -16.84 -5.26
N ASN A 115 7.95 -16.45 -6.51
CA ASN A 115 9.17 -15.78 -6.91
C ASN A 115 9.18 -14.32 -6.47
N VAL A 116 10.30 -13.89 -5.88
CA VAL A 116 10.53 -12.48 -5.53
C VAL A 116 11.55 -11.88 -6.50
N GLY A 117 11.09 -11.06 -7.43
CA GLY A 117 11.92 -10.31 -8.37
C GLY A 117 12.28 -8.91 -7.87
N GLU A 118 13.30 -8.30 -8.46
CA GLU A 118 13.73 -6.94 -8.14
C GLU A 118 13.62 -6.03 -9.36
N LYS A 119 13.04 -4.84 -9.20
CA LYS A 119 12.96 -3.84 -10.27
C LYS A 119 13.49 -2.49 -9.80
N SER A 120 14.33 -1.88 -10.63
CA SER A 120 14.77 -0.50 -10.40
C SER A 120 13.63 0.45 -10.75
N VAL A 121 13.07 1.12 -9.75
CA VAL A 121 11.92 2.01 -9.89
C VAL A 121 12.18 3.29 -9.11
N PHE A 122 11.84 4.43 -9.70
CA PHE A 122 11.88 5.75 -9.06
C PHE A 122 10.46 6.32 -9.05
N VAL A 123 9.64 5.85 -8.11
CA VAL A 123 8.27 6.34 -7.89
C VAL A 123 8.24 6.97 -6.50
N GLY A 124 7.76 8.22 -6.42
CA GLY A 124 7.65 8.94 -5.15
C GLY A 124 6.75 8.19 -4.16
N GLY A 125 7.21 8.06 -2.91
CA GLY A 125 6.47 7.38 -1.83
C GLY A 125 6.70 5.87 -1.72
N LEU A 126 7.53 5.25 -2.56
CA LEU A 126 7.99 3.87 -2.38
C LEU A 126 9.41 3.85 -1.80
N ARG A 127 9.63 3.00 -0.80
CA ARG A 127 10.97 2.73 -0.26
C ARG A 127 11.58 1.53 -0.97
N PHE A 128 12.92 1.44 -0.93
CA PHE A 128 13.60 0.24 -1.39
C PHE A 128 13.19 -0.95 -0.52
N GLY A 129 12.87 -2.07 -1.15
CA GLY A 129 12.31 -3.26 -0.49
C GLY A 129 10.78 -3.29 -0.41
N ASP A 130 10.08 -2.22 -0.79
CA ASP A 130 8.61 -2.25 -0.90
C ASP A 130 8.19 -3.02 -2.15
N VAL A 131 7.06 -3.72 -2.06
CA VAL A 131 6.44 -4.44 -3.18
C VAL A 131 5.87 -3.44 -4.18
N VAL A 132 6.36 -3.50 -5.42
CA VAL A 132 5.92 -2.69 -6.56
C VAL A 132 4.83 -3.40 -7.35
N GLN A 133 4.88 -4.72 -7.42
CA GLN A 133 3.96 -5.53 -8.19
C GLN A 133 3.73 -6.88 -7.51
N GLN A 134 2.53 -7.40 -7.66
CA GLN A 134 2.14 -8.75 -7.27
C GLN A 134 1.43 -9.43 -8.44
N GLU A 135 1.60 -10.74 -8.56
CA GLU A 135 0.90 -11.59 -9.52
C GLU A 135 0.63 -12.95 -8.88
N PRO A 136 -0.62 -13.44 -8.79
CA PRO A 136 -1.90 -12.81 -9.13
C PRO A 136 -2.22 -11.48 -8.42
N ARG A 137 -3.09 -10.67 -9.05
CA ARG A 137 -3.51 -9.36 -8.52
C ARG A 137 -4.39 -9.50 -7.27
N GLY A 138 -4.36 -8.48 -6.41
CA GLY A 138 -5.24 -8.43 -5.23
C GLY A 138 -6.72 -8.46 -5.64
N GLY A 139 -7.54 -9.20 -4.90
CA GLY A 139 -8.94 -9.46 -5.20
C GLY A 139 -9.20 -10.60 -6.17
N THR A 140 -8.16 -11.24 -6.70
CA THR A 140 -8.32 -12.50 -7.45
C THR A 140 -8.58 -13.64 -6.48
N HIS A 141 -9.34 -14.64 -6.90
CA HIS A 141 -9.58 -15.84 -6.12
C HIS A 141 -8.66 -16.94 -6.65
N VAL A 142 -7.99 -17.63 -5.73
CA VAL A 142 -7.02 -18.69 -6.05
C VAL A 142 -7.17 -19.83 -5.06
N ASP A 143 -6.72 -21.02 -5.46
CA ASP A 143 -6.72 -22.17 -4.54
C ASP A 143 -5.87 -21.88 -3.31
N LYS A 144 -6.35 -22.30 -2.14
CA LYS A 144 -5.58 -22.18 -0.89
C LYS A 144 -4.20 -22.80 -1.05
N GLY A 145 -3.17 -22.06 -0.64
CA GLY A 145 -1.77 -22.46 -0.77
C GLY A 145 -1.12 -22.13 -2.10
N SER A 146 -1.82 -21.46 -3.02
CA SER A 146 -1.24 -20.91 -4.25
C SER A 146 -0.08 -19.96 -3.98
N ALA A 147 0.89 -19.95 -4.90
CA ALA A 147 2.05 -19.08 -4.84
C ALA A 147 1.75 -17.72 -5.48
N ILE A 148 2.11 -16.63 -4.80
CA ILE A 148 1.99 -15.25 -5.30
C ILE A 148 3.40 -14.69 -5.56
N ASP A 149 3.68 -14.36 -6.81
CA ASP A 149 4.93 -13.75 -7.24
C ASP A 149 4.93 -12.25 -6.92
N LEU A 150 6.06 -11.75 -6.41
CA LEU A 150 6.23 -10.36 -5.98
C LEU A 150 7.41 -9.71 -6.69
N ILE A 151 7.32 -8.42 -6.98
CA ILE A 151 8.45 -7.62 -7.46
C ILE A 151 8.69 -6.49 -6.47
N ILE A 152 9.90 -6.41 -5.92
CA ILE A 152 10.30 -5.37 -4.97
C ILE A 152 11.11 -4.25 -5.63
N ALA A 153 11.05 -3.07 -5.02
CA ALA A 153 11.79 -1.91 -5.48
C ALA A 153 13.28 -2.01 -5.09
N LYS A 154 14.17 -1.89 -6.08
CA LYS A 154 15.62 -1.81 -5.86
C LYS A 154 16.16 -0.43 -6.18
N LYS A 155 17.24 -0.04 -5.49
CA LYS A 155 18.06 1.12 -5.82
C LYS A 155 18.69 0.96 -7.20
N GLY A 156 18.20 1.74 -8.17
CA GLY A 156 18.76 1.79 -9.52
C GLY A 156 20.14 2.45 -9.58
N LYS A 157 20.97 2.03 -10.53
CA LYS A 157 22.25 2.69 -10.90
C LYS A 157 22.04 3.54 -12.15
N VAL A 158 21.27 4.63 -12.04
CA VAL A 158 21.06 5.53 -13.19
C VAL A 158 22.18 6.57 -13.21
N LYS A 159 22.98 6.59 -14.29
CA LYS A 159 23.86 7.73 -14.60
C LYS A 159 23.04 8.77 -15.36
N PRO A 160 22.91 10.01 -14.89
CA PRO A 160 22.12 11.03 -15.59
C PRO A 160 22.77 11.38 -16.93
N ASN A 161 21.95 11.45 -17.99
CA ASN A 161 22.39 11.90 -19.30
C ASN A 161 22.48 13.43 -19.32
N LEU A 162 23.70 13.96 -19.36
CA LEU A 162 23.98 15.39 -19.31
C LEU A 162 23.79 16.11 -20.66
N SER A 163 23.44 15.40 -21.74
CA SER A 163 23.26 15.97 -23.09
C SER A 163 21.82 16.37 -23.43
N GLN A 164 20.86 16.14 -22.53
CA GLN A 164 19.46 16.46 -22.74
C GLN A 164 19.12 17.84 -22.16
N ASN A 165 18.26 18.61 -22.84
CA ASN A 165 17.67 19.81 -22.26
C ASN A 165 16.84 19.40 -21.05
N SER A 166 17.09 20.06 -19.93
CA SER A 166 16.62 19.68 -18.61
C SER A 166 15.10 19.66 -18.54
N VAL A 167 14.52 18.62 -17.96
CA VAL A 167 13.05 18.51 -17.73
C VAL A 167 12.56 19.65 -16.81
N LEU A 168 13.47 20.27 -16.04
CA LEU A 168 13.18 21.41 -15.19
C LEU A 168 12.99 22.73 -15.97
N SER A 169 13.45 22.82 -17.23
CA SER A 169 13.32 24.05 -18.01
C SER A 169 11.86 24.40 -18.29
N SER A 170 10.98 23.40 -18.49
CA SER A 170 9.53 23.61 -18.66
C SER A 170 8.85 24.19 -17.43
N PHE A 171 9.51 24.18 -16.27
CA PHE A 171 9.00 24.75 -15.02
C PHE A 171 9.64 26.11 -14.68
N SER A 172 10.53 26.62 -15.54
CA SER A 172 11.17 27.93 -15.40
C SER A 172 10.48 29.07 -16.18
N ASP A 173 9.41 28.77 -16.92
CA ASP A 173 8.67 29.74 -17.76
C ASP A 173 7.54 30.51 -17.03
N HIS A 174 7.59 30.65 -15.69
CA HIS A 174 6.58 31.40 -14.92
C HIS A 174 7.20 32.44 -13.98
#